data_AF-A0A3L7N4U4-F1
#
_entry.id   AF-A0A3L7N4U4-F1
#
_cell.length_a   1.000
_cell.length_b   1.000
_cell.length_c   1.000
_cell.angle_alpha   90.00
_cell.angle_beta   90.00
_cell.angle_gamma   90.00
#
_symmetry.space_group_name_H-M   'P 1'
#
loop_
_entity.id
_entity.type
_entity.pdbx_description
1 polymer ?
#
loop_
_entity_poly.entity_id
_entity_poly.type
_entity_poly.pdbx_seq_one_letter_code
_entity_poly.pdbx_strand_id
1 'polypeptide(L)'
;MPWNGNNQWRGIIPVQEIGAVVVYWVIATDWAGNQGTGPSKTYTVPTPFDPADFDRNGVVNGADLGTLLGAWGPGSGPADLDRNGEVNGADLGRLLGSWSV
;
A
#
# COMPACT_ATOMS: atom_id res chain seq x y z
N MET A 1 -14.65 -18.06 -37.16
CA MET A 1 -15.98 -17.84 -36.54
C MET A 1 -15.80 -16.82 -35.43
N PRO A 2 -16.34 -15.60 -35.52
CA PRO A 2 -16.20 -14.63 -34.44
C PRO A 2 -17.14 -15.04 -33.31
N TRP A 3 -16.57 -15.41 -32.17
CA TRP A 3 -17.32 -15.81 -30.99
C TRP A 3 -17.93 -14.55 -30.34
N ASN A 4 -19.26 -14.50 -30.18
CA ASN A 4 -19.99 -13.43 -29.49
C ASN A 4 -20.57 -13.98 -28.19
N GLY A 5 -19.91 -13.69 -27.07
CA GLY A 5 -20.34 -14.02 -25.72
C GLY A 5 -19.59 -13.18 -24.69
N ASN A 6 -20.20 -12.97 -23.52
CA ASN A 6 -19.62 -12.14 -22.47
C ASN A 6 -18.60 -12.96 -21.66
N ASN A 7 -17.33 -12.93 -22.10
CA ASN A 7 -16.20 -13.64 -21.48
C ASN A 7 -15.56 -12.87 -20.33
N GLN A 8 -16.31 -12.60 -19.27
CA GLN A 8 -15.69 -12.06 -18.07
C GLN A 8 -15.00 -13.19 -17.29
N TRP A 9 -13.67 -13.18 -17.30
CA TRP A 9 -12.83 -14.05 -16.48
C TRP A 9 -12.29 -13.25 -15.29
N ARG A 10 -12.31 -13.86 -14.10
CA ARG A 10 -11.77 -13.27 -12.88
C ARG A 10 -10.58 -14.09 -12.39
N GLY A 11 -9.42 -13.44 -12.29
CA GLY A 11 -8.26 -13.94 -11.56
C GLY A 11 -8.13 -13.22 -10.21
N ILE A 12 -7.56 -13.91 -9.22
CA ILE A 12 -7.14 -13.29 -7.97
C ILE A 12 -5.63 -13.14 -8.03
N ILE A 13 -5.13 -11.92 -7.84
CA ILE A 13 -3.70 -11.68 -7.71
C ILE A 13 -3.34 -11.98 -6.24
N PRO A 14 -2.35 -12.84 -5.97
CA PRO A 14 -1.92 -13.12 -4.60
C PRO A 14 -1.53 -11.85 -3.87
N VAL A 15 -1.62 -11.84 -2.54
CA VAL A 15 -1.16 -10.71 -1.70
C VAL A 15 0.28 -10.37 -2.09
N GLN A 16 0.52 -9.07 -2.28
CA GLN A 16 1.82 -8.50 -2.63
C GLN A 16 2.22 -7.51 -1.53
N GLU A 17 3.52 -7.31 -1.36
CA GLU A 17 4.05 -6.33 -0.41
C GLU A 17 3.53 -4.92 -0.71
N ILE A 18 3.42 -4.11 0.33
CA ILE A 18 3.02 -2.71 0.21
C ILE A 18 4.02 -1.96 -0.68
N GLY A 19 3.52 -1.09 -1.58
CA GLY A 19 4.35 -0.36 -2.53
C GLY A 19 4.90 -1.19 -3.70
N ALA A 20 4.64 -2.51 -3.74
CA ALA A 20 5.08 -3.35 -4.84
C ALA A 20 4.45 -2.92 -6.17
N VAL A 21 5.26 -2.91 -7.22
CA VAL A 21 4.79 -2.74 -8.60
C VAL A 21 4.50 -4.11 -9.18
N VAL A 22 3.24 -4.35 -9.49
CA VAL A 22 2.77 -5.63 -9.98
C VAL A 22 2.45 -5.52 -11.46
N VAL A 23 3.05 -6.40 -12.25
CA VAL A 23 2.82 -6.49 -13.70
C VAL A 23 2.16 -7.83 -14.00
N TYR A 24 1.01 -7.80 -14.67
CA TYR A 24 0.26 -9.00 -15.06
C TYR A 24 -0.23 -8.93 -16.50
N TRP A 25 -0.42 -10.09 -17.12
CA TRP A 25 -1.03 -10.23 -18.45
C TRP A 25 -1.97 -11.44 -18.47
N VAL A 26 -2.78 -11.55 -19.51
CA VAL A 26 -3.72 -12.66 -19.70
C VAL A 26 -3.31 -13.45 -20.93
N ILE A 27 -3.33 -14.78 -20.83
CA ILE A 27 -3.14 -15.69 -21.95
C ILE A 27 -4.47 -16.40 -22.21
N ALA A 28 -4.97 -16.34 -23.44
CA ALA A 28 -6.11 -17.11 -23.89
C ALA A 28 -5.62 -18.29 -24.73
N THR A 29 -6.13 -19.49 -24.45
CA THR A 29 -5.84 -20.69 -25.25
C THR A 29 -7.13 -21.11 -25.96
N ASP A 30 -7.06 -21.38 -27.26
CA ASP A 30 -8.19 -21.90 -28.03
C ASP A 30 -8.28 -23.44 -27.94
N TRP A 31 -9.32 -24.02 -28.55
CA TRP A 31 -9.55 -25.47 -28.55
C TRP A 31 -8.47 -26.27 -29.31
N ALA A 32 -7.79 -25.63 -30.26
CA ALA A 32 -6.69 -26.23 -30.99
C ALA A 32 -5.34 -26.07 -30.25
N GLY A 33 -5.34 -25.44 -29.07
CA GLY A 33 -4.14 -25.20 -28.27
C GLY A 33 -3.36 -23.95 -28.67
N ASN A 34 -3.87 -23.12 -29.57
CA ASN A 34 -3.20 -21.87 -29.94
C ASN A 34 -3.34 -20.86 -28.81
N GLN A 35 -2.25 -20.17 -28.48
CA GLN A 35 -2.22 -19.17 -27.41
C GLN A 35 -2.14 -17.75 -27.96
N GLY A 36 -2.92 -16.85 -27.38
CA GLY A 36 -2.83 -15.41 -27.56
C GLY A 36 -2.53 -14.72 -26.24
N THR A 37 -1.49 -13.89 -26.20
CA THR A 37 -1.11 -13.11 -25.02
C THR A 37 -1.63 -11.68 -25.16
N GLY A 38 -2.37 -11.22 -24.15
CA GLY A 38 -2.82 -9.84 -24.05
C GLY A 38 -1.72 -8.87 -23.59
N PRO A 39 -1.98 -7.55 -23.62
CA PRO A 39 -1.03 -6.57 -23.13
C PRO A 39 -0.81 -6.69 -21.62
N SER A 40 0.40 -6.32 -21.17
CA SER A 40 0.71 -6.19 -19.75
C SER A 40 -0.08 -5.03 -19.15
N LYS A 41 -0.54 -5.23 -17.92
CA LYS A 41 -1.11 -4.21 -17.06
C LYS A 41 -0.25 -4.07 -15.82
N THR A 42 -0.10 -2.82 -15.37
CA THR A 42 0.65 -2.49 -14.17
C THR A 42 -0.31 -1.92 -13.13
N TYR A 43 -0.17 -2.35 -11.88
CA TYR A 43 -0.76 -1.68 -10.74
C TYR A 43 0.25 -1.62 -9.60
N THR A 44 0.17 -0.55 -8.80
CA THR A 44 0.97 -0.41 -7.57
C THR A 44 0.08 -0.77 -6.40
N VAL A 45 0.59 -1.63 -5.50
CA VAL A 45 -0.10 -1.90 -4.24
C VAL A 45 -0.16 -0.60 -3.45
N PRO A 46 -1.36 -0.05 -3.17
CA PRO A 46 -1.45 1.22 -2.46
C PRO A 46 -0.83 1.06 -1.08
N THR A 47 0.00 2.03 -0.70
CA THR A 47 0.39 2.21 0.70
C THR A 47 -0.87 2.62 1.46
N PRO A 48 -1.32 1.87 2.49
CA PRO A 48 -2.34 2.36 3.38
C PRO A 48 -1.87 3.71 3.92
N PHE A 49 -2.69 4.75 3.80
CA PHE A 49 -2.35 6.03 4.42
C PHE A 49 -2.42 5.85 5.93
N ASP A 50 -1.26 5.72 6.57
CA ASP A 50 -1.13 5.76 8.02
C ASP A 50 -0.66 7.16 8.44
N PRO A 51 -1.41 7.89 9.28
CA PRO A 51 -0.95 9.16 9.83
C PRO A 51 0.40 9.08 10.54
N ALA A 52 0.80 7.90 11.04
CA ALA A 52 2.07 7.66 11.69
C ALA A 52 3.22 7.29 10.72
N ASP A 53 2.95 7.11 9.42
CA ASP A 53 3.97 6.96 8.37
C ASP A 53 4.35 8.36 7.85
N PHE A 54 5.37 8.94 8.47
CA PHE A 54 5.77 10.33 8.23
C PHE A 54 6.64 10.48 6.99
N ASP A 55 7.43 9.46 6.66
CA ASP A 55 8.29 9.45 5.47
C ASP A 55 7.55 8.94 4.21
N ARG A 56 6.34 8.41 4.39
CA ARG A 56 5.42 7.92 3.35
C ARG A 56 5.95 6.72 2.60
N ASN A 57 6.75 5.89 3.26
CA ASN A 57 7.32 4.69 2.66
C ASN A 57 6.35 3.49 2.69
N GLY A 58 5.20 3.61 3.37
CA GLY A 58 4.18 2.59 3.51
C GLY A 58 4.31 1.67 4.72
N VAL A 59 5.31 1.88 5.57
CA VAL A 59 5.52 1.16 6.83
C VAL A 59 5.73 2.16 7.97
N VAL A 60 5.27 1.81 9.17
CA VAL A 60 5.51 2.60 10.39
C VAL A 60 6.60 1.88 11.17
N ASN A 61 7.80 2.46 11.16
CA ASN A 61 8.98 1.84 11.75
C ASN A 61 9.89 2.84 12.48
N GLY A 62 11.15 2.44 12.69
CA GLY A 62 12.14 3.24 13.41
C GLY A 62 12.42 4.61 12.79
N ALA A 63 12.23 4.77 11.48
CA ALA A 63 12.37 6.07 10.81
C ALA A 63 11.31 7.05 11.33
N ASP A 64 10.04 6.63 11.34
CA ASP A 64 8.92 7.44 11.81
C ASP A 64 8.99 7.73 13.31
N LEU A 65 9.41 6.74 14.10
CA LEU A 65 9.70 6.96 15.52
C LEU A 65 10.79 8.03 15.71
N GLY A 66 11.85 7.99 14.90
CA GLY A 66 12.88 9.03 14.91
C GLY A 66 12.32 10.42 14.62
N THR A 67 11.41 10.52 13.65
CA THR A 67 10.70 11.77 13.34
C THR A 67 9.82 12.25 14.49
N LEU A 68 9.07 11.35 15.14
CA LEU A 68 8.25 11.69 16.31
C LEU A 68 9.10 12.21 17.47
N LEU A 69 10.17 11.49 17.82
CA LEU A 69 11.07 11.88 18.91
C LEU A 69 11.82 13.18 18.61
N GLY A 70 12.12 13.46 17.35
CA GLY A 70 12.69 14.75 16.92
C GLY A 70 11.74 15.93 17.09
N ALA A 71 10.42 15.67 17.10
CA ALA A 71 9.37 16.67 17.29
C ALA A 71 8.83 16.74 18.73
N TRP A 72 9.43 16.00 19.68
CA TRP A 72 8.91 15.86 21.04
C TRP A 72 8.75 17.19 21.77
N GLY A 73 7.59 17.38 22.41
CA GLY A 73 7.24 18.58 23.16
C GLY A 73 6.17 19.45 22.46
N PRO A 74 6.06 20.74 22.81
CA PRO A 74 4.99 21.60 22.32
C PRO A 74 5.05 21.81 20.80
N GLY A 75 3.90 21.69 20.12
CA GLY A 75 3.76 21.95 18.69
C GLY A 75 2.72 21.06 18.02
N SER A 76 2.00 21.62 17.05
CA SER A 76 0.95 20.92 16.30
C SER A 76 1.45 20.46 14.92
N GLY A 77 2.52 19.67 14.91
CA GLY A 77 3.14 19.15 13.69
C GLY A 77 2.51 17.84 13.19
N PRO A 78 3.05 17.23 12.13
CA PRO A 78 2.63 15.90 11.67
C PRO A 78 2.73 14.82 12.77
N ALA A 79 3.67 14.98 13.69
CA ALA A 79 3.89 14.08 14.83
C ALA A 79 2.85 14.25 15.97
N ASP A 80 2.03 15.30 15.95
CA ASP A 80 0.88 15.49 16.86
C ASP A 80 -0.32 14.73 16.28
N LEU A 81 -0.33 13.43 16.52
CA LEU A 81 -1.26 12.45 15.95
C LEU A 81 -2.66 12.54 16.57
N ASP A 82 -2.76 13.04 17.79
CA ASP A 82 -4.05 13.30 18.45
C ASP A 82 -4.56 14.74 18.29
N ARG A 83 -3.71 15.64 17.76
CA ARG A 83 -3.99 17.05 17.45
C ARG A 83 -4.29 17.88 18.70
N ASN A 84 -3.64 17.55 19.82
CA ASN A 84 -3.81 18.28 21.07
C ASN A 84 -2.87 19.50 21.21
N GLY A 85 -1.92 19.67 20.28
CA GLY A 85 -0.93 20.75 20.29
C GLY A 85 0.40 20.40 20.98
N GLU A 86 0.61 19.15 21.35
CA GLU A 86 1.83 18.65 22.01
C GLU A 86 2.15 17.23 21.52
N VAL A 87 3.39 17.01 21.09
CA VAL A 87 3.89 15.67 20.74
C VAL A 87 4.41 15.00 22.01
N ASN A 88 3.66 14.02 22.51
CA ASN A 88 3.99 13.36 23.78
C ASN A 88 3.73 11.84 23.75
N GLY A 89 3.65 11.24 24.94
CA GLY A 89 3.45 9.80 25.09
C GLY A 89 2.15 9.27 24.46
N ALA A 90 1.12 10.11 24.31
CA ALA A 90 -0.11 9.75 23.63
C ALA A 90 0.12 9.51 22.13
N ASP A 91 0.88 10.39 21.47
CA ASP A 91 1.25 10.24 20.06
C ASP A 91 2.18 9.05 19.85
N LEU A 92 3.16 8.87 20.74
CA LEU A 92 4.01 7.68 20.72
C LEU A 92 3.18 6.40 20.82
N GLY A 93 2.19 6.36 21.72
CA GLY A 93 1.28 5.23 21.86
C GLY A 93 0.48 4.95 20.58
N ARG A 94 0.06 6.00 19.86
CA ARG A 94 -0.61 5.86 18.56
C ARG A 94 0.34 5.32 17.48
N LEU A 95 1.55 5.86 17.38
CA LEU A 95 2.56 5.40 16.43
C LEU A 95 2.90 3.92 16.66
N LEU A 96 3.13 3.51 17.91
CA LEU A 96 3.42 2.11 18.24
C LEU A 96 2.22 1.18 18.01
N GLY A 97 0.99 1.70 18.12
CA GLY A 97 -0.22 0.96 17.75
C GLY A 97 -0.33 0.69 16.25
N SER A 98 0.28 1.55 15.43
CA SER A 98 0.37 1.43 13.97
C SER A 98 1.62 0.68 13.48
N TRP A 99 2.47 0.19 14.39
CA TRP A 99 3.76 -0.41 14.02
C TRP A 99 3.61 -1.60 13.09
N SER A 100 4.25 -1.55 11.92
CA SER A 100 4.06 -2.55 10.84
C SER A 100 5.33 -3.22 10.32
N VAL A 101 6.51 -2.81 10.84
CA VAL A 101 7.91 -3.22 10.51
C VAL A 101 8.36 -3.04 9.06
#